data_AF-A0A1M7HMQ7-F1
#
_entry.id   AF-A0A1M7HMQ7-F1
#
_cell.length_a   1.000
_cell.length_b   1.000
_cell.length_c   1.000
_cell.angle_alpha   90.00
_cell.angle_beta   90.00
_cell.angle_gamma   90.00
#
_symmetry.space_group_name_H-M   'P 1'
#
loop_
_entity.id
_entity.type
_entity.pdbx_description
1 polymer ?
#
loop_
_entity_poly.entity_id
_entity_poly.type
_entity_poly.pdbx_seq_one_letter_code
_entity_poly.pdbx_strand_id
1 'polypeptide(L)'
;MPYAILRTAKLKTAGNLTSLNEHLQRLRPTPNADAELTPLNVQLVGSPDLAADVQARLDAVGCTVRSNAVLAVEHLMTFSPEFLDIRKEPGQSGKPAQLVGSPEDGAKLAGFRDRAMEWLSERYGKENVVNAVLHLDEQTPHIHATVVPIDQAGKLNCRAMLGDRQKMRAMQTSFAAQLAPLGLQRGVEGSQAQHQEVKRFYGLVKELNPQLEQEAQRQVAQQRIRQAGQQHSRGGGIGM
;
A
#
# COMPACT_ATOMS: atom_id res chain seq x y z
N MET A 1 -4.18 -18.78 6.07
CA MET A 1 -3.76 -17.94 7.22
C MET A 1 -3.01 -16.76 6.65
N PRO A 2 -3.34 -15.52 7.06
CA PRO A 2 -2.80 -14.33 6.46
C PRO A 2 -1.35 -14.04 6.93
N TYR A 3 -0.54 -13.45 6.05
CA TYR A 3 0.86 -13.13 6.31
C TYR A 3 1.07 -11.64 6.50
N ALA A 4 2.01 -11.28 7.38
CA ALA A 4 2.59 -9.94 7.43
C ALA A 4 3.58 -9.77 6.26
N ILE A 5 3.49 -8.63 5.56
CA ILE A 5 4.30 -8.34 4.39
C ILE A 5 5.05 -7.03 4.62
N LEU A 6 6.38 -7.11 4.59
CA LEU A 6 7.27 -5.95 4.65
C LEU A 6 8.20 -5.94 3.46
N ARG A 7 8.34 -4.80 2.79
CA ARG A 7 9.34 -4.58 1.75
C ARG A 7 10.02 -3.24 1.96
N THR A 8 11.22 -3.11 1.43
CA THR A 8 11.99 -1.85 1.53
C THR A 8 12.55 -1.43 0.19
N ALA A 9 12.51 -0.14 -0.12
CA ALA A 9 13.15 0.46 -1.28
C ALA A 9 14.08 1.61 -0.85
N LYS A 10 15.25 1.71 -1.48
CA LYS A 10 16.25 2.76 -1.19
C LYS A 10 15.98 3.97 -2.07
N LEU A 11 15.86 5.13 -1.45
CA LEU A 11 15.67 6.42 -2.12
C LEU A 11 17.00 7.17 -2.10
N LYS A 12 17.64 7.29 -3.27
CA LYS A 12 19.00 7.84 -3.39
C LYS A 12 19.04 9.22 -4.04
N THR A 13 18.02 9.55 -4.83
CA THR A 13 17.98 10.76 -5.64
C THR A 13 16.73 11.56 -5.35
N ALA A 14 16.77 12.87 -5.65
CA ALA A 14 15.58 13.71 -5.62
C ALA A 14 14.46 13.13 -6.49
N GLY A 15 14.78 12.60 -7.68
CA GLY A 15 13.79 11.94 -8.54
C GLY A 15 13.13 10.72 -7.91
N ASN A 16 13.82 9.95 -7.05
CA ASN A 16 13.17 8.88 -6.30
C ASN A 16 12.16 9.42 -5.29
N LEU A 17 12.53 10.49 -4.56
CA LEU A 17 11.65 11.14 -3.59
C LEU A 17 10.42 11.75 -4.27
N THR A 18 10.61 12.48 -5.37
CA THR A 18 9.51 13.07 -6.15
C THR A 18 8.57 11.99 -6.68
N SER A 19 9.11 10.93 -7.31
CA SER A 19 8.27 9.87 -7.87
C SER A 19 7.48 9.11 -6.80
N LEU A 20 8.09 8.90 -5.62
CA LEU A 20 7.38 8.35 -4.47
C LEU A 20 6.31 9.32 -3.98
N ASN A 21 6.63 10.61 -3.79
CA ASN A 21 5.67 11.62 -3.32
C ASN A 21 4.45 11.71 -4.24
N GLU A 22 4.65 11.74 -5.56
CA GLU A 22 3.56 11.74 -6.55
C GLU A 22 2.66 10.51 -6.41
N HIS A 23 3.23 9.36 -6.08
CA HIS A 23 2.44 8.15 -5.81
C HIS A 23 1.69 8.25 -4.48
N LEU A 24 2.37 8.69 -3.41
CA LEU A 24 1.78 8.84 -2.07
C LEU A 24 0.59 9.79 -2.07
N GLN A 25 0.73 10.91 -2.78
CA GLN A 25 -0.23 12.01 -2.84
C GLN A 25 -1.16 11.92 -4.06
N ARG A 26 -1.10 10.82 -4.82
CA ARG A 26 -1.91 10.58 -6.03
C ARG A 26 -1.84 11.71 -7.07
N LEU A 27 -0.67 12.36 -7.20
CA LEU A 27 -0.41 13.44 -8.17
C LEU A 27 -0.12 12.91 -9.59
N ARG A 28 0.01 11.59 -9.74
CA ARG A 28 0.15 10.92 -11.04
C ARG A 28 -0.94 9.86 -11.23
N PRO A 29 -1.33 9.57 -12.49
CA PRO A 29 -2.25 8.48 -12.78
C PRO A 29 -1.74 7.16 -12.21
N THR A 30 -2.55 6.54 -11.33
CA THR A 30 -2.23 5.27 -10.68
C THR A 30 -3.35 4.28 -11.03
N PRO A 31 -3.16 3.40 -12.02
CA PRO A 31 -4.25 2.62 -12.62
C PRO A 31 -5.01 1.69 -11.67
N ASN A 32 -4.36 1.26 -10.58
CA ASN A 32 -4.92 0.37 -9.58
C ASN A 32 -5.52 1.11 -8.36
N ALA A 33 -5.49 2.45 -8.35
CA ALA A 33 -6.09 3.26 -7.30
C ALA A 33 -7.51 3.70 -7.72
N ASP A 34 -8.45 3.61 -6.77
CA ASP A 34 -9.83 4.03 -6.92
C ASP A 34 -9.98 5.48 -6.44
N ALA A 35 -10.19 6.41 -7.37
CA ALA A 35 -10.27 7.84 -7.08
C ALA A 35 -11.40 8.23 -6.11
N GLU A 36 -12.47 7.42 -6.00
CA GLU A 36 -13.54 7.68 -5.02
C GLU A 36 -13.09 7.34 -3.58
N LEU A 37 -12.12 6.45 -3.43
CA LEU A 37 -11.56 6.04 -2.14
C LEU A 37 -10.30 6.83 -1.76
N THR A 38 -9.64 7.51 -2.69
CA THR A 38 -8.44 8.33 -2.39
C THR A 38 -8.63 9.31 -1.23
N PRO A 39 -9.79 9.96 -1.03
CA PRO A 39 -10.03 10.80 0.15
C PRO A 39 -9.96 10.06 1.50
N LEU A 40 -10.03 8.72 1.50
CA LEU A 40 -9.90 7.89 2.70
C LEU A 40 -8.43 7.60 3.06
N ASN A 41 -7.47 7.89 2.17
CA ASN A 41 -6.05 7.76 2.48
C ASN A 41 -5.68 8.68 3.65
N VAL A 42 -4.77 8.23 4.51
CA VAL A 42 -4.44 8.94 5.75
C VAL A 42 -2.96 9.24 5.83
N GLN A 43 -2.61 10.52 5.96
CA GLN A 43 -1.27 10.96 6.35
C GLN A 43 -1.09 10.68 7.85
N LEU A 44 -0.26 9.70 8.19
CA LEU A 44 0.01 9.27 9.56
C LEU A 44 1.14 10.08 10.21
N VAL A 45 2.17 10.41 9.43
CA VAL A 45 3.36 11.15 9.87
C VAL A 45 3.83 12.05 8.74
N GLY A 46 4.35 13.23 9.07
CA GLY A 46 4.92 14.16 8.08
C GLY A 46 3.84 14.94 7.32
N SER A 47 4.19 15.35 6.11
CA SER A 47 3.39 16.23 5.26
C SER A 47 3.17 15.64 3.86
N PRO A 48 2.36 16.29 3.01
CA PRO A 48 2.26 15.96 1.59
C PRO A 48 3.53 16.25 0.76
N ASP A 49 4.58 16.80 1.38
CA ASP A 49 5.88 17.04 0.73
C ASP A 49 6.96 16.15 1.37
N LEU A 50 7.08 14.94 0.83
CA LEU A 50 8.07 13.97 1.28
C LEU A 50 9.51 14.49 1.19
N ALA A 51 9.82 15.28 0.16
CA ALA A 51 11.18 15.78 -0.04
C ALA A 51 11.54 16.79 1.06
N ALA A 52 10.61 17.68 1.42
CA ALA A 52 10.76 18.60 2.54
C ALA A 52 10.91 17.86 3.87
N ASP A 53 10.10 16.83 4.14
CA ASP A 53 10.18 16.05 5.38
C ASP A 53 11.55 15.36 5.54
N VAL A 54 12.07 14.76 4.47
CA VAL A 54 13.40 14.14 4.45
C VAL A 54 14.49 15.19 4.64
N GLN A 55 14.39 16.33 3.94
CA GLN A 55 15.37 17.42 4.05
C GLN A 55 15.41 17.99 5.47
N ALA A 56 14.25 18.24 6.08
CA ALA A 56 14.15 18.74 7.45
C ALA A 56 14.86 17.84 8.46
N ARG A 57 14.75 16.51 8.30
CA ARG A 57 15.47 15.56 9.17
C ARG A 57 16.98 15.60 8.93
N LEU A 58 17.43 15.69 7.68
CA LEU A 58 18.85 15.81 7.36
C LEU A 58 19.46 17.10 7.93
N ASP A 59 18.74 18.22 7.81
CA ASP A 59 19.16 19.53 8.33
C ASP A 59 19.21 19.54 9.85
N ALA A 60 18.21 18.94 10.52
CA ALA A 60 18.18 18.85 11.98
C ALA A 60 19.37 18.06 12.57
N VAL A 61 19.90 17.09 11.83
CA VAL A 61 21.10 16.33 12.23
C VAL A 61 22.39 17.03 11.81
N GLY A 62 22.36 17.82 10.73
CA GLY A 62 23.52 18.53 10.21
C GLY A 62 24.61 17.61 9.64
N CYS A 63 24.27 16.38 9.24
CA CYS A 63 25.25 15.42 8.74
C CYS A 63 25.63 15.71 7.27
N THR A 64 26.91 15.49 6.92
CA THR A 64 27.36 15.60 5.52
C THR A 64 26.78 14.44 4.69
N VAL A 65 25.99 14.78 3.67
CA VAL A 65 25.41 13.81 2.75
C VAL A 65 26.37 13.56 1.58
N ARG A 66 26.88 12.32 1.48
CA ARG A 66 27.72 11.89 0.34
C ARG A 66 26.88 11.76 -0.94
N SER A 67 27.50 11.97 -2.10
CA SER A 67 26.81 11.92 -3.41
C SER A 67 26.12 10.59 -3.74
N ASN A 68 26.62 9.48 -3.21
CA ASN A 68 26.04 8.14 -3.37
C ASN A 68 25.34 7.65 -2.08
N ALA A 69 24.86 8.58 -1.25
CA ALA A 69 24.09 8.26 -0.06
C ALA A 69 22.73 7.65 -0.43
N VAL A 70 22.19 6.88 0.50
CA VAL A 70 20.75 6.59 0.52
C VAL A 70 20.15 7.64 1.44
N LEU A 71 19.35 8.54 0.88
CA LEU A 71 18.74 9.66 1.60
C LEU A 71 17.66 9.15 2.56
N ALA A 72 16.86 8.19 2.08
CA ALA A 72 15.80 7.58 2.88
C ALA A 72 15.51 6.15 2.41
N VAL A 73 14.80 5.40 3.24
CA VAL A 73 14.33 4.05 2.95
C VAL A 73 12.82 4.01 3.10
N GLU A 74 12.14 3.75 2.00
CA GLU A 74 10.72 3.44 1.99
C GLU A 74 10.51 2.03 2.55
N HIS A 75 9.55 1.88 3.45
CA HIS A 75 9.03 0.63 3.95
C HIS A 75 7.58 0.50 3.49
N LEU A 76 7.32 -0.47 2.61
CA LEU A 76 5.97 -0.90 2.29
C LEU A 76 5.55 -1.96 3.31
N MET A 77 4.49 -1.67 4.05
CA MET A 77 3.97 -2.54 5.11
C MET A 77 2.52 -2.88 4.77
N THR A 78 2.20 -4.17 4.69
CA THR A 78 0.85 -4.66 4.38
C THR A 78 0.67 -6.08 4.90
N PHE A 79 -0.41 -6.72 4.51
CA PHE A 79 -0.78 -8.07 4.91
C PHE A 79 -1.42 -8.82 3.73
N SER A 80 -1.62 -10.13 3.88
CA SER A 80 -2.40 -10.89 2.89
C SER A 80 -3.82 -10.32 2.74
N PRO A 81 -4.38 -10.20 1.52
CA PRO A 81 -5.70 -9.61 1.30
C PRO A 81 -6.81 -10.24 2.13
N GLU A 82 -6.77 -11.57 2.34
CA GLU A 82 -7.75 -12.31 3.14
C GLU A 82 -7.72 -12.01 4.66
N PHE A 83 -6.83 -11.12 5.12
CA PHE A 83 -6.82 -10.64 6.51
C PHE A 83 -8.03 -9.77 6.85
N LEU A 84 -8.53 -9.02 5.86
CA LEU A 84 -9.69 -8.14 6.00
C LEU A 84 -10.77 -8.52 4.98
N ASP A 85 -12.02 -8.58 5.44
CA ASP A 85 -13.18 -8.65 4.55
C ASP A 85 -13.82 -7.26 4.43
N ILE A 86 -13.20 -6.42 3.61
CA ILE A 86 -13.66 -5.06 3.34
C ILE A 86 -14.06 -4.90 1.87
N ARG A 87 -15.08 -4.07 1.62
CA ARG A 87 -15.54 -3.75 0.28
C ARG A 87 -15.83 -2.26 0.15
N LYS A 88 -15.74 -1.76 -1.08
CA LYS A 88 -16.23 -0.42 -1.42
C LYS A 88 -17.76 -0.41 -1.44
N GLU A 89 -18.34 0.56 -0.75
CA GLU A 89 -19.68 1.05 -1.02
C GLU A 89 -19.54 2.34 -1.86
N PRO A 90 -20.03 2.35 -3.12
CA PRO A 90 -19.91 3.51 -3.99
C PRO A 90 -20.58 4.75 -3.42
N GLY A 91 -20.07 5.92 -3.79
CA GLY A 91 -20.70 7.18 -3.43
C GLY A 91 -22.12 7.26 -4.00
N GLN A 92 -23.02 7.88 -3.25
CA GLN A 92 -24.37 8.21 -3.69
C GLN A 92 -24.56 9.73 -3.64
N SER A 93 -25.63 10.26 -4.22
CA SER A 93 -25.89 11.71 -4.19
C SER A 93 -25.84 12.26 -2.75
N GLY A 94 -24.82 13.08 -2.46
CA GLY A 94 -24.58 13.68 -1.15
C GLY A 94 -23.84 12.79 -0.13
N LYS A 95 -23.35 11.60 -0.53
CA LYS A 95 -22.57 10.69 0.34
C LYS A 95 -21.30 10.21 -0.38
N PRO A 96 -20.10 10.44 0.17
CA PRO A 96 -18.87 9.94 -0.43
C PRO A 96 -18.82 8.40 -0.41
N ALA A 97 -18.00 7.82 -1.27
CA ALA A 97 -17.71 6.39 -1.21
C ALA A 97 -17.05 6.05 0.13
N GLN A 98 -17.30 4.84 0.61
CA GLN A 98 -16.78 4.36 1.88
C GLN A 98 -16.27 2.93 1.78
N LEU A 99 -15.33 2.57 2.64
CA LEU A 99 -14.98 1.18 2.89
C LEU A 99 -15.87 0.64 4.00
N VAL A 100 -16.55 -0.47 3.73
CA VAL A 100 -17.39 -1.17 4.69
C VAL A 100 -16.82 -2.56 4.96
N GLY A 101 -16.83 -2.94 6.23
CA GLY A 101 -16.45 -4.25 6.73
C GLY A 101 -17.10 -4.48 8.09
N SER A 102 -16.82 -5.61 8.72
CA SER A 102 -17.30 -5.85 10.08
C SER A 102 -16.59 -4.92 11.10
N PRO A 103 -17.16 -4.72 12.31
CA PRO A 103 -16.43 -4.05 13.39
C PRO A 103 -15.08 -4.71 13.71
N GLU A 104 -14.97 -6.03 13.52
CA GLU A 104 -13.72 -6.78 13.68
C GLU A 104 -12.69 -6.36 12.62
N ASP A 105 -13.08 -6.20 11.36
CA ASP A 105 -12.19 -5.74 10.29
C ASP A 105 -11.70 -4.31 10.56
N GLY A 106 -12.58 -3.45 11.07
CA GLY A 106 -12.20 -2.10 11.52
C GLY A 106 -11.15 -2.14 12.62
N ALA A 107 -11.34 -3.01 13.63
CA ALA A 107 -10.38 -3.21 14.71
C ALA A 107 -9.04 -3.80 14.22
N LYS A 108 -9.07 -4.75 13.27
CA LYS A 108 -7.88 -5.32 12.64
C LYS A 108 -7.08 -4.27 11.86
N LEU A 109 -7.75 -3.44 11.07
CA LEU A 109 -7.09 -2.37 10.31
C LEU A 109 -6.46 -1.32 11.23
N ALA A 110 -7.18 -0.89 12.26
CA ALA A 110 -6.66 0.04 13.27
C ALA A 110 -5.46 -0.59 14.02
N GLY A 111 -5.59 -1.85 14.46
CA GLY A 111 -4.51 -2.58 15.12
C GLY A 111 -3.28 -2.76 14.23
N PHE A 112 -3.47 -3.03 12.94
CA PHE A 112 -2.37 -3.10 11.98
C PHE A 112 -1.65 -1.75 11.86
N ARG A 113 -2.39 -0.66 11.69
CA ARG A 113 -1.84 0.69 11.60
C ARG A 113 -0.99 1.01 12.83
N ASP A 114 -1.56 0.82 14.03
CA ASP A 114 -0.90 1.22 15.27
C ASP A 114 0.36 0.39 15.52
N ARG A 115 0.28 -0.93 15.35
CA ARG A 115 1.42 -1.84 15.54
C ARG A 115 2.51 -1.66 14.48
N ALA A 116 2.15 -1.34 13.23
CA ALA A 116 3.13 -1.02 12.19
C ALA A 116 3.91 0.26 12.53
N MET A 117 3.22 1.31 12.97
CA MET A 117 3.87 2.57 13.36
C MET A 117 4.70 2.44 14.63
N GLU A 118 4.25 1.64 15.60
CA GLU A 118 5.00 1.28 16.80
C GLU A 118 6.31 0.57 16.42
N TRP A 119 6.24 -0.46 15.59
CA TRP A 119 7.43 -1.19 15.13
C TRP A 119 8.46 -0.28 14.45
N LEU A 120 8.01 0.64 13.60
CA LEU A 120 8.89 1.61 12.95
C LEU A 120 9.58 2.52 13.98
N SER A 121 8.80 3.03 14.93
CA SER A 121 9.28 3.97 15.96
C SER A 121 10.27 3.31 16.91
N GLU A 122 9.98 2.11 17.40
CA GLU A 122 10.87 1.35 18.27
C GLU A 122 12.17 0.97 17.57
N ARG A 123 12.08 0.61 16.28
CA ARG A 123 13.23 0.13 15.52
C ARG A 123 14.17 1.24 15.07
N TYR A 124 13.62 2.39 14.68
CA TYR A 124 14.38 3.44 14.02
C TYR A 124 14.46 4.75 14.80
N GLY A 125 13.69 4.91 15.86
CA GLY A 125 13.47 6.21 16.50
C GLY A 125 12.37 6.99 15.78
N LYS A 126 11.46 7.58 16.55
CA LYS A 126 10.29 8.30 16.02
C LYS A 126 10.69 9.46 15.10
N GLU A 127 11.80 10.12 15.41
CA GLU A 127 12.36 11.23 14.66
C GLU A 127 12.92 10.83 13.28
N ASN A 128 13.25 9.55 13.09
CA ASN A 128 13.75 9.05 11.82
C ASN A 128 12.62 8.57 10.90
N VAL A 129 11.42 8.33 11.43
CA VAL A 129 10.21 8.06 10.63
C VAL A 129 9.63 9.41 10.21
N VAL A 130 10.02 9.91 9.05
CA VAL A 130 9.75 11.30 8.65
C VAL A 130 8.42 11.47 7.92
N ASN A 131 7.94 10.41 7.27
CA ASN A 131 6.69 10.42 6.53
C ASN A 131 6.04 9.03 6.58
N ALA A 132 4.73 8.97 6.73
CA ALA A 132 3.98 7.71 6.60
C ALA A 132 2.58 7.99 6.08
N VAL A 133 2.16 7.23 5.06
CA VAL A 133 0.82 7.33 4.45
C VAL A 133 0.19 5.96 4.42
N LEU A 134 -1.04 5.86 4.94
CA LEU A 134 -1.91 4.69 4.78
C LEU A 134 -2.76 4.87 3.53
N HIS A 135 -2.57 3.99 2.55
CA HIS A 135 -3.41 3.90 1.35
C HIS A 135 -4.53 2.90 1.56
N LEU A 136 -5.75 3.34 1.29
CA LEU A 136 -7.01 2.60 1.39
C LEU A 136 -7.75 2.53 0.05
N ASP A 137 -7.20 3.15 -0.99
CA ASP A 137 -7.78 3.27 -2.33
C ASP A 137 -7.26 2.24 -3.32
N GLU A 138 -6.46 1.27 -2.88
CA GLU A 138 -6.01 0.13 -3.67
C GLU A 138 -6.60 -1.18 -3.16
N GLN A 139 -6.26 -2.31 -3.80
CA GLN A 139 -6.85 -3.62 -3.48
C GLN A 139 -6.66 -4.08 -2.03
N THR A 140 -5.54 -3.72 -1.39
CA THR A 140 -5.26 -4.12 0.00
C THR A 140 -4.67 -2.93 0.73
N PRO A 141 -5.18 -2.58 1.92
CA PRO A 141 -4.60 -1.51 2.73
C PRO A 141 -3.10 -1.71 2.96
N HIS A 142 -2.33 -0.63 2.81
CA HIS A 142 -0.89 -0.67 3.00
C HIS A 142 -0.35 0.68 3.43
N ILE A 143 0.75 0.63 4.17
CA ILE A 143 1.46 1.82 4.64
C ILE A 143 2.75 1.94 3.84
N HIS A 144 2.96 3.13 3.28
CA HIS A 144 4.27 3.57 2.84
C HIS A 144 4.88 4.44 3.94
N ALA A 145 5.93 3.95 4.59
CA ALA A 145 6.66 4.71 5.61
C ALA A 145 8.07 5.02 5.14
N THR A 146 8.44 6.30 5.14
CA THR A 146 9.79 6.74 4.76
C THR A 146 10.62 7.02 6.00
N VAL A 147 11.78 6.34 6.08
CA VAL A 147 12.70 6.45 7.21
C VAL A 147 14.04 7.02 6.74
N VAL A 148 14.52 8.08 7.40
CA VAL A 148 15.86 8.62 7.14
C VAL A 148 16.86 7.85 8.00
N PRO A 149 17.86 7.16 7.41
CA PRO A 149 18.69 6.19 8.13
C PRO A 149 19.80 6.83 8.94
N ILE A 150 19.46 7.63 9.94
CA ILE A 150 20.42 8.21 10.89
C ILE A 150 20.74 7.16 11.96
N ASP A 151 22.02 6.84 12.13
CA ASP A 151 22.47 5.96 13.21
C ASP A 151 22.68 6.71 14.53
N GLN A 152 23.01 5.98 15.58
CA GLN A 152 23.26 6.54 16.92
C GLN A 152 24.43 7.53 16.97
N ALA A 153 25.32 7.52 15.96
CA ALA A 153 26.42 8.47 15.83
C ALA A 153 26.00 9.74 15.06
N GLY A 154 24.71 9.91 14.74
CA GLY A 154 24.20 11.04 13.99
C GLY A 154 24.61 11.02 12.51
N LYS A 155 24.92 9.85 11.95
CA LYS A 155 25.36 9.74 10.55
C LYS A 155 24.33 9.03 9.69
N LEU A 156 24.23 9.47 8.44
CA LEU A 156 23.41 8.82 7.42
C LEU A 156 24.02 7.46 7.03
N ASN A 157 23.46 6.37 7.56
CA ASN A 157 24.00 5.03 7.52
C ASN A 157 22.94 3.96 7.23
N CYS A 158 22.50 3.90 5.97
CA CYS A 158 21.58 2.86 5.49
C CYS A 158 22.15 1.44 5.63
N ARG A 159 23.48 1.25 5.61
CA ARG A 159 24.10 -0.06 5.82
C ARG A 159 23.88 -0.54 7.25
N ALA A 160 23.99 0.34 8.25
CA ALA A 160 23.65 -0.01 9.61
C ALA A 160 22.16 -0.35 9.75
N MET A 161 21.27 0.36 9.06
CA MET A 161 19.82 0.09 9.10
C MET A 161 19.45 -1.28 8.47
N LEU A 162 19.69 -1.45 7.18
CA LEU A 162 19.25 -2.64 6.44
C LEU A 162 20.22 -3.82 6.53
N GLY A 163 21.50 -3.53 6.81
CA GLY A 163 22.52 -4.56 7.01
C GLY A 163 22.71 -5.48 5.81
N ASP A 164 22.89 -6.75 6.15
CA ASP A 164 23.05 -7.86 5.23
C ASP A 164 21.77 -8.70 5.13
N ARG A 165 21.89 -9.88 4.50
CA ARG A 165 20.76 -10.82 4.37
C ARG A 165 20.21 -11.26 5.71
N GLN A 166 21.05 -11.42 6.73
CA GLN A 166 20.62 -11.86 8.06
C GLN A 166 19.80 -10.76 8.74
N LYS A 167 20.25 -9.50 8.65
CA LYS A 167 19.50 -8.37 9.21
C LYS A 167 18.15 -8.17 8.53
N MET A 168 18.09 -8.35 7.21
CA MET A 168 16.82 -8.33 6.47
C MET A 168 15.88 -9.48 6.87
N ARG A 169 16.40 -10.69 7.10
CA ARG A 169 15.60 -11.82 7.62
C ARG A 169 15.08 -11.53 9.02
N ALA A 170 15.93 -11.02 9.91
CA ALA A 170 15.54 -10.65 11.26
C ALA A 170 14.46 -9.55 11.26
N MET A 171 14.51 -8.63 10.30
CA MET A 171 13.50 -7.59 10.11
C MET A 171 12.13 -8.16 9.72
N GLN A 172 12.09 -9.15 8.82
CA GLN A 172 10.84 -9.86 8.48
C GLN A 172 10.29 -10.60 9.70
N THR A 173 11.16 -11.27 10.47
CA THR A 173 10.78 -11.97 11.69
C THR A 173 10.23 -11.01 12.75
N SER A 174 10.90 -9.89 13.02
CA SER A 174 10.46 -8.96 14.06
C SER A 174 9.17 -8.24 13.67
N PHE A 175 8.99 -7.90 12.39
CA PHE A 175 7.75 -7.28 11.94
C PHE A 175 6.55 -8.24 12.05
N ALA A 176 6.74 -9.50 11.63
CA ALA A 176 5.72 -10.52 11.81
C ALA A 176 5.39 -10.77 13.30
N ALA A 177 6.40 -10.75 14.17
CA ALA A 177 6.20 -10.88 15.61
C ALA A 177 5.36 -9.71 16.17
N GLN A 178 5.59 -8.48 15.71
CA GLN A 178 4.77 -7.33 16.13
C GLN A 178 3.29 -7.52 15.78
N LEU A 179 3.01 -8.11 14.60
CA LEU A 179 1.66 -8.30 14.09
C LEU A 179 1.02 -9.65 14.49
N ALA A 180 1.76 -10.54 15.13
CA ALA A 180 1.26 -11.85 15.58
C ALA A 180 0.02 -11.77 16.47
N PRO A 181 -0.16 -10.77 17.38
CA PRO A 181 -1.38 -10.62 18.15
C PRO A 181 -2.65 -10.38 17.31
N LEU A 182 -2.50 -9.92 16.07
CA LEU A 182 -3.61 -9.75 15.12
C LEU A 182 -3.92 -11.04 14.33
N GLY A 183 -3.14 -12.12 14.54
CA GLY A 183 -3.25 -13.36 13.77
C GLY A 183 -2.44 -13.40 12.48
N LEU A 184 -1.59 -12.40 12.22
CA LEU A 184 -0.70 -12.36 11.06
C LEU A 184 0.58 -13.16 11.30
N GLN A 185 1.04 -13.85 10.25
CA GLN A 185 2.21 -14.73 10.33
C GLN A 185 3.38 -14.26 9.51
N ARG A 186 4.56 -14.77 9.84
CA ARG A 186 5.76 -14.53 9.04
C ARG A 186 5.65 -15.24 7.70
N GLY A 187 6.07 -14.57 6.63
CA GLY A 187 6.26 -15.22 5.33
C GLY A 187 7.28 -16.37 5.38
N VAL A 188 7.23 -17.24 4.36
CA VAL A 188 8.08 -18.44 4.27
C VAL A 188 9.57 -18.08 4.24
N GLU A 189 10.35 -18.62 5.17
CA GLU A 189 11.79 -18.43 5.18
C GLU A 189 12.46 -19.11 3.98
N GLY A 190 13.42 -18.43 3.36
CA GLY A 190 14.14 -18.99 2.21
C GLY A 190 13.29 -19.10 0.94
N SER A 191 12.12 -18.45 0.90
CA SER A 191 11.29 -18.38 -0.30
C SER A 191 12.12 -17.96 -1.51
N GLN A 192 11.99 -18.75 -2.59
CA GLN A 192 12.60 -18.48 -3.90
C GLN A 192 11.72 -17.57 -4.77
N ALA A 193 10.59 -17.10 -4.24
CA ALA A 193 9.69 -16.20 -4.94
C ALA A 193 10.45 -14.93 -5.34
N GLN A 194 10.50 -14.65 -6.64
CA GLN A 194 11.09 -13.42 -7.13
C GLN A 194 10.12 -12.26 -6.96
N HIS A 195 10.64 -11.12 -6.51
CA HIS A 195 9.86 -9.89 -6.50
C HIS A 195 9.47 -9.53 -7.93
N GLN A 196 8.16 -9.51 -8.18
CA GLN A 196 7.61 -9.00 -9.41
C GLN A 196 7.06 -7.61 -9.13
N GLU A 197 7.48 -6.63 -9.94
CA GLU A 197 6.88 -5.31 -9.88
C GLU A 197 5.38 -5.41 -10.18
N VAL A 198 4.56 -4.61 -9.49
CA VAL A 198 3.10 -4.64 -9.62
C VAL A 198 2.65 -4.48 -11.07
N LYS A 199 3.28 -3.55 -11.81
CA LYS A 199 3.04 -3.36 -13.26
C LYS A 199 3.34 -4.62 -14.08
N ARG A 200 4.40 -5.35 -13.73
CA ARG A 200 4.79 -6.61 -14.39
C ARG A 200 3.81 -7.73 -14.04
N PHE A 201 3.32 -7.80 -12.81
CA PHE A 201 2.31 -8.76 -12.40
C PHE A 201 0.99 -8.53 -13.15
N TYR A 202 0.46 -7.31 -13.22
CA TYR A 202 -0.73 -7.01 -14.02
C TYR A 202 -0.49 -7.23 -15.52
N GLY A 203 0.69 -6.91 -16.03
CA GLY A 203 1.09 -7.24 -17.41
C GLY A 203 1.02 -8.75 -17.68
N LEU A 204 1.59 -9.56 -16.79
CA LEU A 204 1.55 -11.02 -16.86
C LEU A 204 0.13 -11.58 -16.71
N VAL A 205 -0.68 -11.06 -15.78
CA VAL A 205 -2.09 -11.47 -15.62
C VAL A 205 -2.89 -11.13 -16.89
N LYS A 206 -2.65 -9.96 -17.48
CA LYS A 206 -3.27 -9.53 -18.74
C LYS A 206 -2.84 -10.41 -19.92
N GLU A 207 -1.57 -10.82 -19.96
CA GLU A 207 -1.04 -11.72 -21.00
C GLU A 207 -1.48 -13.19 -20.81
N LEU A 208 -1.58 -13.67 -19.58
CA LEU A 208 -1.91 -15.06 -19.25
C LEU A 208 -3.41 -15.32 -19.20
N ASN A 209 -4.24 -14.30 -19.02
CA ASN A 209 -5.69 -14.46 -18.88
C ASN A 209 -6.54 -13.52 -19.78
N PRO A 210 -6.24 -13.40 -21.09
CA PRO A 210 -7.10 -12.65 -22.02
C PRO A 210 -8.52 -13.25 -22.15
N GLN A 211 -8.70 -14.51 -21.73
CA GLN A 211 -9.98 -15.20 -21.75
C GLN A 211 -10.93 -14.70 -20.65
N LEU A 212 -10.44 -14.32 -19.47
CA LEU A 212 -11.30 -13.79 -18.39
C LEU A 212 -11.91 -12.43 -18.74
N GLU A 213 -11.17 -11.57 -19.44
CA GLU A 213 -11.71 -10.30 -19.96
C GLU A 213 -12.78 -10.55 -21.04
N GLN A 214 -12.54 -11.48 -21.97
CA GLN A 214 -13.52 -11.82 -23.01
C GLN A 214 -14.77 -12.50 -22.44
N GLU A 215 -14.63 -13.36 -21.44
CA GLU A 215 -15.76 -14.01 -20.77
C GLU A 215 -16.57 -13.03 -19.93
N ALA A 216 -15.92 -12.13 -19.18
CA ALA A 216 -16.60 -11.07 -18.44
C ALA A 216 -17.35 -10.12 -19.39
N GLN A 217 -16.73 -9.72 -20.51
CA GLN A 217 -17.37 -8.88 -21.52
C GLN A 217 -18.54 -9.59 -22.23
N ARG A 218 -18.40 -10.89 -22.53
CA ARG A 218 -19.48 -11.72 -23.11
C ARG A 218 -20.64 -11.88 -22.15
N GLN A 219 -20.40 -12.09 -20.86
CA GLN A 219 -21.45 -12.21 -19.84
C GLN A 219 -22.21 -10.89 -19.66
N VAL A 220 -21.51 -9.75 -19.63
CA VAL A 220 -22.14 -8.42 -19.55
C VAL A 220 -22.95 -8.13 -20.82
N ALA A 221 -22.45 -8.48 -22.01
CA ALA A 221 -23.18 -8.33 -23.26
C ALA A 221 -24.45 -9.21 -23.31
N GLN A 222 -24.36 -10.46 -22.86
CA GLN A 222 -25.52 -11.38 -22.79
C GLN A 222 -26.57 -10.92 -21.76
N GLN A 223 -26.16 -10.36 -20.62
CA GLN A 223 -27.09 -9.77 -19.65
C GLN A 223 -27.82 -8.55 -20.21
N ARG A 224 -27.12 -7.67 -20.94
CA ARG A 224 -27.73 -6.49 -21.59
C ARG A 224 -28.73 -6.90 -22.67
N ILE A 225 -28.43 -7.92 -23.47
CA ILE A 225 -29.37 -8.47 -24.48
C ILE A 225 -30.62 -9.08 -23.81
N ARG A 226 -30.45 -9.81 -22.70
CA ARG A 226 -31.58 -10.38 -21.93
C ARG A 226 -32.46 -9.29 -21.30
N GLN A 227 -31.87 -8.22 -20.79
CA GLN A 227 -32.61 -7.09 -20.21
C GLN A 227 -33.38 -6.27 -21.27
N ALA A 228 -32.78 -6.08 -22.46
CA ALA A 228 -33.45 -5.42 -23.58
C ALA A 228 -34.63 -6.25 -24.15
N GLY A 229 -34.52 -7.58 -24.14
CA GLY A 229 -35.59 -8.50 -24.56
C GLY A 229 -36.79 -8.53 -23.61
N GLN A 230 -36.58 -8.34 -22.30
CA GLN A 230 -37.66 -8.31 -21.30
C GLN A 230 -38.45 -6.99 -21.29
N GLN A 231 -37.89 -5.90 -21.82
CA GLN A 231 -38.59 -4.62 -21.95
C GLN A 231 -39.53 -4.59 -23.18
N HIS A 232 -39.22 -5.34 -24.24
CA HIS A 232 -40.08 -5.41 -25.43
C HIS A 232 -41.29 -6.35 -25.29
N SER A 233 -41.29 -7.27 -24.31
CA SER A 233 -42.42 -8.18 -24.08
C SER A 233 -43.51 -7.62 -23.14
N ARG A 234 -43.36 -6.40 -22.62
CA ARG A 234 -44.36 -5.74 -21.74
C ARG A 234 -45.17 -4.61 -22.41
N GLY A 235 -44.96 -4.35 -23.71
CA GLY A 235 -45.64 -3.29 -24.46
C GLY A 235 -46.72 -3.73 -25.45
N GLY A 236 -47.03 -5.03 -25.55
CA GLY A 236 -47.99 -5.57 -26.53
C GLY A 236 -49.24 -6.16 -25.86
N GLY A 237 -50.14 -5.31 -25.42
CA GLY A 237 -51.45 -5.71 -24.89
C GLY A 237 -52.47 -4.58 -25.05
N ILE A 238 -52.99 -4.43 -26.27
CA ILE A 238 -54.17 -3.62 -26.59
C ILE A 238 -55.37 -4.57 -26.70
N GLY A 239 -56.49 -4.18 -26.10
CA GLY A 239 -57.84 -4.72 -26.32
C GLY A 239 -58.61 -4.86 -25.01
N MET A 240 -59.77 -4.23 -24.77
CA MET A 240 -60.71 -3.45 -25.58
C MET A 240 -61.21 -2.25 -24.77
#